data_AF-A0A5J5A9K3-F1
#
_entry.id   AF-A0A5J5A9K3-F1
#
_cell.length_a   1.000
_cell.length_b   1.000
_cell.length_c   1.000
_cell.angle_alpha   90.00
_cell.angle_beta   90.00
_cell.angle_gamma   90.00
#
_symmetry.space_group_name_H-M   'P 1'
#
loop_
_entity.id
_entity.type
_entity.pdbx_description
1 polymer ?
#
loop_
_entity_poly.entity_id
_entity_poly.type
_entity_poly.pdbx_seq_one_letter_code
_entity_poly.pdbx_strand_id
1 'polypeptide(L)'
;MSEPDLASYSVVMLDEAHERTISTDVLFGLLKDIAQFLPDLKLLISSATLDAEKFSDYFDSAPIFKIPGRRYPVEIYHTKEPGADYLEAAIVTALQIHVTEPAGDILIFLNGQEEIETSEEMIKQRTRGLCPKIAELIVCPIYANLPTELQAKVFEYTPEGAHKVVLATNIAETSFTIDGIVYVIDPGFCKMKSCNPRTGMESLTVTPISKASAMQRAGRPGRTGPGKCYRLYSAHNYYHELEDNTVPEMQPEAILKALELLYALSALDKSGTSVRMRSYQLPLCFLLEIQSFTVRRTKRSMLRK
;
A
#
# COMPACT_ATOMS: atom_id res chain seq x y z
N MET A 1 -20.93 -3.25 -10.53
CA MET A 1 -21.07 -4.42 -11.41
C MET A 1 -22.54 -4.75 -11.55
N SER A 2 -23.01 -5.24 -12.70
CA SER A 2 -24.43 -5.46 -13.00
C SER A 2 -24.91 -6.91 -12.76
N GLU A 3 -24.01 -7.82 -12.39
CA GLU A 3 -24.26 -9.25 -12.18
C GLU A 3 -23.93 -9.62 -10.73
N PRO A 4 -24.94 -9.76 -9.86
CA PRO A 4 -24.75 -10.03 -8.44
C PRO A 4 -24.31 -11.48 -8.14
N ASP A 5 -24.58 -12.40 -9.06
CA ASP A 5 -24.19 -13.81 -9.01
C ASP A 5 -22.78 -14.06 -9.55
N LEU A 6 -22.07 -13.02 -10.03
CA LEU A 6 -20.72 -13.14 -10.59
C LEU A 6 -20.59 -14.26 -11.65
N ALA A 7 -21.68 -14.65 -12.33
CA ALA A 7 -21.72 -15.85 -13.18
C ALA A 7 -20.75 -15.79 -14.38
N SER A 8 -20.32 -14.59 -14.75
CA SER A 8 -19.29 -14.34 -15.77
C SER A 8 -17.86 -14.64 -15.30
N TYR A 9 -17.63 -14.84 -14.00
CA TYR A 9 -16.33 -15.11 -13.39
C TYR A 9 -16.22 -16.56 -12.93
N SER A 10 -15.08 -17.19 -13.21
CA SER A 10 -14.73 -18.53 -12.70
C SER A 10 -13.74 -18.46 -11.53
N VAL A 11 -12.98 -17.37 -11.45
CA VAL A 11 -11.99 -17.12 -10.40
C VAL A 11 -12.07 -15.65 -10.03
N VAL A 12 -12.10 -15.37 -8.73
CA VAL A 12 -11.98 -14.03 -8.15
C VAL A 12 -10.72 -14.01 -7.29
N MET A 13 -9.88 -13.00 -7.49
CA MET A 13 -8.68 -12.77 -6.70
C MET A 13 -8.81 -11.44 -5.97
N LEU A 14 -8.70 -11.47 -4.65
CA LEU A 14 -8.57 -10.30 -3.80
C LEU A 14 -7.10 -10.15 -3.44
N ASP A 15 -6.46 -9.11 -3.95
CA ASP A 15 -5.05 -8.83 -3.72
C ASP A 15 -4.85 -7.79 -2.60
N GLU A 16 -3.65 -7.75 -2.02
CA GLU A 16 -3.28 -6.79 -0.98
C GLU A 16 -4.25 -6.77 0.23
N ALA A 17 -4.78 -7.95 0.61
CA ALA A 17 -5.80 -8.11 1.67
C ALA A 17 -5.42 -7.53 3.04
N HIS A 18 -4.13 -7.27 3.25
CA HIS A 18 -3.60 -6.68 4.47
C HIS A 18 -3.80 -5.16 4.56
N GLU A 19 -4.12 -4.47 3.46
CA GLU A 19 -4.47 -3.05 3.51
C GLU A 19 -5.82 -2.81 4.21
N ARG A 20 -6.65 -3.86 4.35
CA ARG A 20 -7.92 -3.84 5.10
C ARG A 20 -8.81 -2.64 4.73
N THR A 21 -8.87 -2.32 3.45
CA THR A 21 -9.76 -1.28 2.93
C THR A 21 -11.22 -1.74 3.08
N ILE A 22 -12.14 -0.80 3.32
CA ILE A 22 -13.56 -1.17 3.52
C ILE A 22 -14.11 -1.96 2.34
N SER A 23 -13.79 -1.54 1.11
CA SER A 23 -14.24 -2.24 -0.10
C SER A 23 -13.82 -3.71 -0.09
N THR A 24 -12.59 -4.00 0.36
CA THR A 24 -12.08 -5.37 0.45
C THR A 24 -12.76 -6.15 1.58
N ASP A 25 -12.96 -5.53 2.74
CA ASP A 25 -13.64 -6.15 3.89
C ASP A 25 -15.11 -6.48 3.57
N VAL A 26 -15.82 -5.60 2.87
CA VAL A 26 -17.19 -5.85 2.38
C VAL A 26 -17.20 -6.98 1.35
N LEU A 27 -16.23 -6.99 0.43
CA LEU A 27 -16.07 -8.07 -0.54
C LEU A 27 -15.77 -9.41 0.13
N PHE A 28 -15.00 -9.45 1.22
CA PHE A 28 -14.78 -10.69 1.97
C PHE A 28 -16.08 -11.31 2.48
N GLY A 29 -16.96 -10.50 3.07
CA GLY A 29 -18.27 -10.96 3.54
C GLY A 29 -19.14 -11.48 2.41
N LEU A 30 -19.29 -10.69 1.34
CA LEU A 30 -20.09 -11.08 0.18
C LEU A 30 -19.56 -12.33 -0.52
N LEU A 31 -18.25 -12.42 -0.74
CA LEU A 31 -17.64 -13.53 -1.44
C LEU A 31 -17.62 -14.81 -0.60
N LYS A 32 -17.59 -14.71 0.74
CA LYS A 32 -17.77 -15.87 1.61
C LYS A 32 -19.12 -16.53 1.37
N ASP A 33 -20.20 -15.75 1.37
CA ASP A 33 -21.55 -16.27 1.14
C ASP A 33 -21.70 -16.78 -0.30
N ILE A 34 -21.28 -16.00 -1.30
CA ILE A 34 -21.40 -16.38 -2.71
C ILE A 34 -20.61 -17.67 -3.01
N ALA A 35 -19.42 -17.85 -2.43
CA ALA A 35 -18.62 -19.06 -2.63
C ALA A 35 -19.30 -20.33 -2.08
N GLN A 36 -20.19 -20.21 -1.10
CA GLN A 36 -21.00 -21.34 -0.61
C GLN A 36 -22.11 -21.72 -1.59
N PHE A 37 -22.69 -20.75 -2.31
CA PHE A 37 -23.78 -20.98 -3.28
C PHE A 37 -23.29 -21.32 -4.69
N LEU A 38 -22.07 -20.92 -5.04
CA LEU A 38 -21.47 -21.16 -6.36
C LEU A 38 -20.23 -22.06 -6.24
N PRO A 39 -20.39 -23.39 -6.21
CA PRO A 39 -19.27 -24.32 -6.01
C PRO A 39 -18.22 -24.27 -7.15
N ASP A 40 -18.59 -23.75 -8.32
CA ASP A 40 -17.68 -23.54 -9.45
C ASP A 40 -16.77 -22.30 -9.30
N LEU A 41 -17.10 -21.37 -8.39
CA LEU A 41 -16.36 -20.13 -8.19
C LEU A 41 -15.13 -20.38 -7.31
N LYS A 42 -13.95 -20.04 -7.81
CA LYS A 42 -12.70 -20.11 -7.03
C LYS A 42 -12.35 -18.74 -6.47
N LEU A 43 -12.18 -18.65 -5.15
CA LEU A 43 -11.73 -17.44 -4.47
C LEU A 43 -10.25 -17.59 -4.08
N LEU A 44 -9.42 -16.62 -4.45
CA LEU A 44 -8.03 -16.52 -4.03
C LEU A 44 -7.81 -15.20 -3.27
N ILE A 45 -7.24 -15.28 -2.08
CA ILE A 45 -6.93 -14.11 -1.26
C ILE A 45 -5.41 -14.05 -1.11
N SER A 46 -4.83 -12.94 -1.55
CA SER A 46 -3.41 -12.65 -1.50
C SER A 46 -3.13 -11.60 -0.43
N SER A 47 -2.14 -11.88 0.42
CA SER A 47 -1.70 -10.99 1.50
C SER A 47 -0.18 -11.06 1.65
N ALA A 48 0.44 -9.91 1.92
CA ALA A 48 1.88 -9.81 2.18
C ALA A 48 2.25 -9.93 3.66
N THR A 49 1.26 -9.99 4.58
CA THR A 49 1.49 -10.06 6.03
C THR A 49 1.30 -11.46 6.59
N LEU A 50 1.79 -11.68 7.82
CA LEU A 50 1.76 -12.97 8.52
C LEU A 50 0.38 -13.37 9.03
N ASP A 51 -0.64 -12.51 8.91
CA ASP A 51 -2.01 -12.73 9.39
C ASP A 51 -2.86 -13.64 8.49
N ALA A 52 -2.23 -14.49 7.66
CA ALA A 52 -2.92 -15.45 6.78
C ALA A 52 -3.81 -16.43 7.56
N GLU A 53 -3.49 -16.70 8.83
CA GLU A 53 -4.27 -17.57 9.70
C GLU A 53 -5.65 -16.98 10.01
N LYS A 54 -5.75 -15.67 10.26
CA LYS A 54 -7.04 -14.99 10.47
C LYS A 54 -7.95 -15.10 9.25
N PHE A 55 -7.37 -14.99 8.05
CA PHE A 55 -8.11 -15.17 6.80
C PHE A 55 -8.53 -16.62 6.60
N SER A 56 -7.63 -17.58 6.86
CA SER A 56 -7.97 -19.01 6.82
C SER A 56 -9.15 -19.32 7.73
N ASP A 57 -9.10 -18.89 8.99
CA ASP A 57 -10.17 -19.12 9.97
C ASP A 57 -11.48 -18.46 9.55
N TYR A 58 -11.42 -17.23 9.03
CA TYR A 58 -12.60 -16.52 8.52
C TYR A 58 -13.22 -17.23 7.30
N PHE A 59 -12.41 -17.81 6.40
CA PHE A 59 -12.84 -18.56 5.22
C PHE A 59 -12.88 -20.07 5.47
N ASP A 60 -13.44 -20.48 6.61
CA ASP A 60 -13.76 -21.88 6.93
C ASP A 60 -12.54 -22.83 6.86
N SER A 61 -11.41 -22.38 7.42
CA SER A 61 -10.11 -23.08 7.41
C SER A 61 -9.54 -23.30 6.00
N ALA A 62 -9.67 -22.29 5.14
CA ALA A 62 -9.13 -22.33 3.78
C ALA A 62 -7.61 -22.62 3.76
N PRO A 63 -7.12 -23.44 2.81
CA PRO A 63 -5.72 -23.82 2.76
C PRO A 63 -4.81 -22.61 2.51
N ILE A 64 -3.81 -22.44 3.37
CA ILE A 64 -2.83 -21.35 3.25
C ILE A 64 -1.67 -21.82 2.37
N PHE A 65 -1.45 -21.14 1.25
CA PHE A 65 -0.28 -21.34 0.41
C PHE A 65 0.77 -20.24 0.68
N LYS A 66 1.84 -20.59 1.41
CA LYS A 66 2.93 -19.65 1.72
C LYS A 66 3.98 -19.71 0.62
N ILE A 67 4.16 -18.60 -0.11
CA ILE A 67 5.25 -18.45 -1.07
C ILE A 67 6.50 -18.01 -0.29
N PRO A 68 7.58 -18.80 -0.24
CA PRO A 68 8.80 -18.39 0.44
C PRO A 68 9.36 -17.16 -0.25
N GLY A 69 9.45 -16.05 0.48
CA GLY A 69 10.00 -14.80 -0.04
C GLY A 69 11.48 -14.98 -0.40
N ARG A 70 11.86 -14.61 -1.62
CA ARG A 70 13.26 -14.47 -2.02
C ARG A 70 13.79 -13.09 -1.63
N ARG A 71 13.76 -12.79 -0.34
CA ARG A 71 14.30 -11.50 0.15
C ARG A 71 15.74 -11.69 0.57
N TYR A 72 16.59 -10.80 0.11
CA TYR A 72 17.94 -10.65 0.63
C TYR A 72 17.89 -10.09 2.06
N PRO A 73 18.91 -10.34 2.90
CA PRO A 73 18.96 -9.80 4.25
C PRO A 73 18.96 -8.27 4.23
N VAL A 74 18.18 -7.67 5.14
CA VAL A 74 18.16 -6.22 5.36
C VAL A 74 18.61 -5.92 6.79
N GLU A 75 19.62 -5.09 6.93
CA GLU A 75 20.08 -4.60 8.25
C GLU A 75 19.18 -3.46 8.72
N ILE A 76 18.69 -3.55 9.95
CA ILE A 76 17.79 -2.54 10.52
C ILE A 76 18.55 -1.71 11.56
N TYR A 77 18.60 -0.40 11.34
CA TYR A 77 19.19 0.58 12.24
C TYR A 77 18.08 1.40 12.90
N HIS A 78 18.23 1.69 14.18
CA HIS A 78 17.33 2.53 14.97
C HIS A 78 18.11 3.72 15.54
N THR A 79 17.49 4.90 15.56
CA THR A 79 18.04 6.04 16.31
C THR A 79 18.01 5.77 17.81
N LYS A 80 18.93 6.39 18.57
CA LYS A 80 18.92 6.28 20.03
C LYS A 80 17.73 7.03 20.64
N GLU A 81 17.48 8.22 20.12
CA GLU A 81 16.38 9.10 20.52
C GLU A 81 15.72 9.64 19.25
N PRO A 82 14.38 9.73 19.19
CA PRO A 82 13.68 10.35 18.07
C PRO A 82 14.02 11.84 18.04
N GLY A 83 14.46 12.33 16.87
CA GLY A 83 14.73 13.76 16.67
C GLY A 83 13.43 14.58 16.71
N ALA A 84 13.51 15.83 17.17
CA ALA A 84 12.35 16.73 17.20
C ALA A 84 11.81 17.06 15.80
N ASP A 85 12.68 17.05 14.79
CA ASP A 85 12.35 17.23 13.38
C ASP A 85 12.79 16.00 12.59
N TYR A 86 11.82 15.13 12.26
CA TYR A 86 12.09 13.92 11.50
C TYR A 86 12.42 14.21 10.03
N LEU A 87 11.96 15.34 9.48
CA LEU A 87 12.18 15.71 8.08
C LEU A 87 13.64 16.04 7.86
N GLU A 88 14.18 16.91 8.72
CA GLU A 88 15.59 17.27 8.73
C GLU A 88 16.48 16.05 8.99
N ALA A 89 16.12 15.19 9.95
CA ALA A 89 16.85 13.96 10.25
C ALA A 89 16.87 13.00 9.04
N ALA A 90 15.77 12.88 8.29
CA ALA A 90 15.69 12.06 7.10
C ALA A 90 16.62 12.58 5.99
N ILE A 91 16.62 13.90 5.75
CA ILE A 91 17.47 14.55 4.74
C ILE A 91 18.95 14.39 5.09
N VAL A 92 19.34 14.64 6.35
CA VAL A 92 20.72 14.46 6.82
C VAL A 92 21.17 13.02 6.65
N THR A 93 20.32 12.05 7.02
CA THR A 93 20.60 10.62 6.86
C THR A 93 20.79 10.26 5.38
N ALA A 94 19.94 10.79 4.48
CA ALA A 94 20.07 10.55 3.04
C ALA A 94 21.38 11.09 2.46
N LEU A 95 21.79 12.30 2.87
CA LEU A 95 23.05 12.89 2.45
C LEU A 95 24.25 12.13 3.02
N GLN A 96 24.16 11.64 4.26
CA GLN A 96 25.20 10.80 4.84
C GLN A 96 25.36 9.48 4.09
N ILE A 97 24.26 8.79 3.79
CA ILE A 97 24.26 7.56 2.98
C ILE A 97 24.89 7.84 1.62
N HIS A 98 24.47 8.91 0.94
CA HIS A 98 25.00 9.28 -0.37
C HIS A 98 26.53 9.45 -0.39
N VAL A 99 27.14 9.91 0.70
CA VAL A 99 28.60 10.14 0.79
C VAL A 99 29.36 8.90 1.28
N THR A 100 28.77 8.12 2.18
CA THR A 100 29.51 7.09 2.94
C THR A 100 29.21 5.66 2.52
N GLU A 101 28.04 5.40 1.94
CA GLU A 101 27.59 4.08 1.55
C GLU A 101 27.86 3.81 0.07
N PRO A 102 28.04 2.55 -0.35
CA PRO A 102 28.27 2.19 -1.76
C PRO A 102 27.02 2.43 -2.62
N ALA A 103 27.18 2.21 -3.94
CA ALA A 103 26.12 2.42 -4.92
C ALA A 103 24.81 1.71 -4.55
N GLY A 104 23.70 2.44 -4.69
CA GLY A 104 22.35 1.96 -4.42
C GLY A 104 21.39 3.12 -4.24
N ASP A 105 20.14 2.92 -4.66
CA ASP A 105 19.14 3.96 -4.57
C ASP A 105 18.57 4.05 -3.16
N ILE A 106 18.20 5.27 -2.77
CA ILE A 106 17.68 5.61 -1.45
C ILE A 106 16.18 5.87 -1.58
N LEU A 107 15.38 5.26 -0.72
CA LEU A 107 13.94 5.51 -0.60
C LEU A 107 13.63 6.15 0.74
N ILE A 108 13.02 7.33 0.74
CA ILE A 108 12.59 8.06 1.95
C ILE A 108 11.07 8.08 2.00
N PHE A 109 10.49 7.65 3.12
CA PHE A 109 9.06 7.75 3.36
C PHE A 109 8.71 9.11 3.99
N LEU A 110 7.78 9.84 3.37
CA LEU A 110 7.28 11.15 3.80
C LEU A 110 5.73 11.16 3.80
N ASN A 111 5.11 12.13 4.47
CA ASN A 111 3.67 12.08 4.73
C ASN A 111 2.81 12.72 3.63
N GLY A 112 3.39 13.53 2.74
CA GLY A 112 2.62 14.19 1.69
C GLY A 112 3.45 15.09 0.77
N GLN A 113 2.75 15.70 -0.17
CA GLN A 113 3.34 16.55 -1.22
C GLN A 113 4.20 17.69 -0.66
N GLU A 114 3.69 18.43 0.33
CA GLU A 114 4.40 19.60 0.91
C GLU A 114 5.76 19.19 1.54
N GLU A 115 5.79 18.10 2.31
CA GLU A 115 7.04 17.58 2.88
C GLU A 115 8.00 17.09 1.79
N ILE A 116 7.48 16.46 0.73
CA ILE A 116 8.26 15.95 -0.40
C ILE A 116 8.91 17.10 -1.18
N GLU A 117 8.14 18.12 -1.56
CA GLU A 117 8.63 19.29 -2.30
C GLU A 117 9.66 20.06 -1.47
N THR A 118 9.38 20.27 -0.18
CA THR A 118 10.32 20.91 0.75
C THR A 118 11.64 20.12 0.86
N SER A 119 11.55 18.80 0.99
CA SER A 119 12.73 17.92 1.06
C SER A 119 13.54 17.93 -0.24
N GLU A 120 12.86 17.93 -1.39
CA GLU A 120 13.49 18.01 -2.70
C GLU A 120 14.31 19.30 -2.84
N GLU A 121 13.73 20.44 -2.45
CA GLU A 121 14.43 21.72 -2.46
C GLU A 121 15.63 21.73 -1.52
N MET A 122 15.46 21.25 -0.28
CA MET A 122 16.53 21.20 0.72
C MET A 122 17.69 20.30 0.28
N ILE A 123 17.40 19.12 -0.28
CA ILE A 123 18.43 18.21 -0.81
C ILE A 123 19.17 18.90 -1.95
N LYS A 124 18.45 19.46 -2.93
CA LYS A 124 19.07 20.18 -4.07
C LYS A 124 19.91 21.36 -3.61
N GLN A 125 19.48 22.11 -2.60
CA GLN A 125 20.24 23.23 -2.06
C GLN A 125 21.54 22.78 -1.40
N ARG A 126 21.51 21.67 -0.66
CA ARG A 126 22.68 21.12 0.03
C ARG A 126 23.68 20.44 -0.90
N THR A 127 23.22 19.88 -2.02
CA THR A 127 24.09 19.24 -3.02
C THR A 127 24.65 20.23 -4.05
N ARG A 128 24.08 21.44 -4.17
CA ARG A 128 24.61 22.49 -5.05
C ARG A 128 26.07 22.81 -4.73
N GLY A 129 26.92 22.71 -5.74
CA GLY A 129 28.34 23.07 -5.65
C GLY A 129 29.25 22.00 -5.02
N LEU A 130 28.72 20.82 -4.68
CA LEU A 130 29.53 19.70 -4.21
C LEU A 130 30.19 18.91 -5.35
N CYS A 131 29.71 19.04 -6.59
CA CYS A 131 30.39 18.48 -7.78
C CYS A 131 31.70 19.25 -8.05
N PRO A 132 32.85 18.57 -8.29
CA PRO A 132 33.01 17.15 -8.62
C PRO A 132 33.47 16.24 -7.44
N LYS A 133 33.37 16.70 -6.18
CA LYS A 133 33.90 15.94 -5.04
C LYS A 133 33.04 14.72 -4.67
N ILE A 134 31.76 14.73 -5.07
CA ILE A 134 30.76 13.74 -4.72
C ILE A 134 29.98 13.39 -6.01
N ALA A 135 29.49 12.14 -6.09
CA ALA A 135 28.61 11.65 -7.15
C ALA A 135 27.37 12.54 -7.34
N GLU A 136 26.79 12.52 -8.54
CA GLU A 136 25.53 13.23 -8.79
C GLU A 136 24.38 12.57 -8.01
N LEU A 137 23.51 13.38 -7.40
CA LEU A 137 22.33 12.93 -6.66
C LEU A 137 21.05 13.33 -7.41
N ILE A 138 20.37 12.34 -7.98
CA ILE A 138 19.10 12.52 -8.70
C ILE A 138 17.97 12.43 -7.67
N VAL A 139 17.13 13.46 -7.57
CA VAL A 139 15.99 13.47 -6.65
C VAL A 139 14.69 13.24 -7.43
N CYS A 140 13.91 12.23 -7.02
CA CYS A 140 12.66 11.84 -7.68
C CYS A 140 11.50 11.81 -6.68
N PRO A 141 10.54 12.76 -6.74
CA PRO A 141 9.34 12.71 -5.91
C PRO A 141 8.31 11.71 -6.46
N ILE A 142 7.54 11.07 -5.57
CA ILE A 142 6.38 10.24 -5.93
C ILE A 142 5.26 10.33 -4.88
N TYR A 143 4.08 10.74 -5.33
CA TYR A 143 2.88 10.88 -4.53
C TYR A 143 1.63 10.83 -5.43
N ALA A 144 0.45 10.60 -4.83
CA ALA A 144 -0.76 10.21 -5.55
C ALA A 144 -1.21 11.15 -6.68
N ASN A 145 -1.09 12.48 -6.51
CA ASN A 145 -1.49 13.49 -7.50
C ASN A 145 -0.37 13.90 -8.47
N LEU A 146 0.78 13.22 -8.47
CA LEU A 146 1.87 13.52 -9.41
C LEU A 146 1.48 13.09 -10.84
N PRO A 147 1.73 13.90 -11.89
CA PRO A 147 1.49 13.49 -13.28
C PRO A 147 2.22 12.20 -13.66
N THR A 148 1.58 11.35 -14.48
CA THR A 148 2.13 10.03 -14.87
C THR A 148 3.51 10.10 -15.51
N GLU A 149 3.78 11.14 -16.33
CA GLU A 149 5.10 11.35 -16.94
C GLU A 149 6.21 11.57 -15.89
N LEU A 150 5.89 12.24 -14.77
CA LEU A 150 6.85 12.45 -13.68
C LEU A 150 6.97 11.21 -12.79
N GLN A 151 5.88 10.48 -12.56
CA GLN A 151 5.93 9.19 -11.87
C GLN A 151 6.84 8.19 -12.60
N ALA A 152 6.84 8.22 -13.95
CA ALA A 152 7.65 7.33 -14.77
C ALA A 152 9.17 7.45 -14.49
N LYS A 153 9.64 8.66 -14.15
CA LYS A 153 11.06 8.93 -13.88
C LYS A 153 11.63 8.12 -12.71
N VAL A 154 10.79 7.76 -11.73
CA VAL A 154 11.20 6.96 -10.57
C VAL A 154 11.66 5.56 -10.98
N PHE A 155 11.10 5.03 -12.08
CA PHE A 155 11.43 3.71 -12.62
C PHE A 155 12.66 3.71 -13.54
N GLU A 156 13.17 4.88 -13.92
CA GLU A 156 14.37 4.95 -14.75
C GLU A 156 15.58 4.46 -13.96
N TYR A 157 16.46 3.72 -14.64
CA TYR A 157 17.69 3.24 -14.03
C TYR A 157 18.62 4.40 -13.69
N THR A 158 19.23 4.32 -12.52
CA THR A 158 20.22 5.30 -12.07
C THR A 158 21.48 5.20 -12.95
N PRO A 159 21.94 6.31 -13.56
CA PRO A 159 23.18 6.32 -14.34
C PRO A 159 24.39 5.88 -13.51
N GLU A 160 25.39 5.30 -14.18
CA GLU A 160 26.62 4.87 -13.51
C GLU A 160 27.36 6.06 -12.89
N GLY A 161 27.73 5.95 -11.61
CA GLY A 161 28.38 7.03 -10.86
C GLY A 161 27.42 8.09 -10.29
N ALA A 162 26.11 7.91 -10.43
CA ALA A 162 25.08 8.71 -9.76
C ALA A 162 24.32 7.88 -8.72
N HIS A 163 23.72 8.55 -7.73
CA HIS A 163 22.77 7.95 -6.80
C HIS A 163 21.38 8.56 -7.05
N LYS A 164 20.31 7.78 -6.86
CA LYS A 164 18.94 8.28 -6.91
C LYS A 164 18.32 8.26 -5.51
N VAL A 165 17.69 9.35 -5.12
CA VAL A 165 16.88 9.48 -3.91
C VAL A 165 15.42 9.62 -4.32
N VAL A 166 14.61 8.64 -3.96
CA VAL A 166 13.17 8.66 -4.15
C VAL A 166 12.50 9.16 -2.88
N LEU A 167 11.72 10.22 -3.01
CA LEU A 167 10.93 10.82 -1.94
C LEU A 167 9.47 10.38 -2.12
N ALA A 168 8.98 9.48 -1.28
CA ALA A 168 7.72 8.78 -1.51
C ALA A 168 6.76 8.90 -0.33
N THR A 169 5.46 8.95 -0.62
CA THR A 169 4.45 8.62 0.39
C THR A 169 4.34 7.11 0.59
N ASN A 170 3.37 6.67 1.39
CA ASN A 170 3.00 5.26 1.55
C ASN A 170 2.64 4.54 0.23
N ILE A 171 2.53 5.23 -0.92
CA ILE A 171 2.39 4.58 -2.23
C ILE A 171 3.55 3.61 -2.55
N ALA A 172 4.75 3.88 -2.02
CA ALA A 172 5.90 2.99 -2.19
C ALA A 172 5.88 1.78 -1.24
N GLU A 173 4.98 1.75 -0.25
CA GLU A 173 4.91 0.73 0.81
C GLU A 173 4.34 -0.60 0.35
N THR A 174 3.36 -0.60 -0.57
CA THR A 174 2.68 -1.80 -1.08
C THR A 174 2.72 -1.81 -2.60
N SER A 175 2.09 -0.81 -3.22
CA SER A 175 1.61 -0.81 -4.61
C SER A 175 2.68 -0.66 -5.71
N PHE A 176 3.94 -0.38 -5.37
CA PHE A 176 4.98 -0.02 -6.34
C PHE A 176 6.33 -0.69 -6.07
N THR A 177 6.95 -1.28 -7.09
CA THR A 177 8.31 -1.84 -7.04
C THR A 177 9.28 -0.90 -7.75
N ILE A 178 10.10 -0.18 -7.00
CA ILE A 178 11.23 0.58 -7.53
C ILE A 178 12.44 -0.34 -7.53
N ASP A 179 12.94 -0.67 -8.71
CA ASP A 179 14.18 -1.43 -8.83
C ASP A 179 15.38 -0.55 -8.46
N GLY A 180 16.38 -1.14 -7.80
CA GLY A 180 17.62 -0.46 -7.41
C GLY A 180 17.65 0.10 -5.99
N ILE A 181 16.52 0.07 -5.25
CA ILE A 181 16.50 0.49 -3.84
C ILE A 181 17.38 -0.44 -2.99
N VAL A 182 18.38 0.13 -2.32
CA VAL A 182 19.28 -0.56 -1.37
C VAL A 182 19.18 0.05 0.02
N TYR A 183 18.79 1.33 0.11
CA TYR A 183 18.67 2.05 1.36
C TYR A 183 17.24 2.56 1.55
N VAL A 184 16.66 2.30 2.73
CA VAL A 184 15.38 2.89 3.14
C VAL A 184 15.59 3.78 4.35
N ILE A 185 14.95 4.93 4.35
CA ILE A 185 14.84 5.83 5.49
C ILE A 185 13.36 5.90 5.88
N ASP A 186 13.05 5.46 7.09
CA ASP A 186 11.69 5.37 7.62
C ASP A 186 11.53 6.27 8.86
N PRO A 187 10.89 7.44 8.71
CA PRO A 187 10.53 8.29 9.84
C PRO A 187 9.50 7.68 10.80
N GLY A 188 8.76 6.64 10.38
CA GLY A 188 7.77 5.97 11.24
C GLY A 188 6.39 6.62 11.25
N PHE A 189 6.11 7.53 10.31
CA PHE A 189 4.82 8.21 10.18
C PHE A 189 4.16 7.94 8.82
N CYS A 190 2.85 8.10 8.80
CA CYS A 190 2.04 8.16 7.59
C CYS A 190 0.87 9.12 7.79
N LYS A 191 0.28 9.59 6.69
CA LYS A 191 -0.94 10.39 6.73
C LYS A 191 -2.14 9.46 6.50
N MET A 192 -3.00 9.35 7.51
CA MET A 192 -4.20 8.51 7.46
C MET A 192 -5.46 9.35 7.55
N LYS A 193 -6.55 8.85 6.97
CA LYS A 193 -7.88 9.44 7.16
C LYS A 193 -8.39 9.07 8.54
N SER A 194 -8.72 10.08 9.33
CA SER A 194 -9.39 9.95 10.63
C SER A 194 -10.79 10.52 10.51
N CYS A 195 -11.77 9.87 11.12
CA CYS A 195 -13.13 10.40 11.22
C CYS A 195 -13.53 10.55 12.68
N ASN A 196 -14.10 11.71 12.98
CA ASN A 196 -14.69 11.94 14.30
C ASN A 196 -16.11 11.33 14.32
N PRO A 197 -16.36 10.25 15.08
CA PRO A 197 -17.65 9.56 15.05
C PRO A 197 -18.81 10.40 15.56
N ARG A 198 -18.54 11.46 16.35
CA ARG A 198 -19.58 12.34 16.88
C ARG A 198 -20.03 13.40 15.87
N THR A 199 -19.12 13.88 15.02
CA THR A 199 -19.39 14.95 14.05
C THR A 199 -19.49 14.47 12.62
N GLY A 200 -19.08 13.24 12.31
CA GLY A 200 -19.01 12.70 10.95
C GLY A 200 -18.04 13.48 10.07
N MET A 201 -17.05 14.16 10.66
CA MET A 201 -16.08 14.95 9.91
C MET A 201 -14.82 14.13 9.67
N GLU A 202 -14.47 13.98 8.40
CA GLU A 202 -13.21 13.38 7.96
C GLU A 202 -12.08 14.42 7.99
N SER A 203 -10.91 14.02 8.48
CA SER A 203 -9.68 14.80 8.42
C SER A 203 -8.48 13.90 8.12
N LEU A 204 -7.47 14.43 7.44
CA LEU A 204 -6.21 13.74 7.22
C LEU A 204 -5.24 14.11 8.34
N THR A 205 -4.89 13.16 9.18
CA THR A 205 -3.98 13.37 10.32
C THR A 205 -2.71 12.54 10.13
N VAL A 206 -1.57 13.10 10.53
CA VAL A 206 -0.30 12.36 10.56
C VAL A 206 -0.31 11.45 11.80
N THR A 207 -0.11 10.16 11.60
CA THR A 207 -0.14 9.13 12.65
C THR A 207 1.09 8.23 12.56
N PRO A 208 1.57 7.67 13.68
CA PRO A 208 2.58 6.62 13.66
C PRO A 208 2.13 5.42 12.82
N ILE A 209 3.07 4.75 12.16
CA ILE A 209 2.80 3.54 11.39
C ILE A 209 2.65 2.30 12.29
N SER A 210 2.04 1.24 11.78
CA SER A 210 2.06 -0.06 12.46
C SER A 210 3.40 -0.78 12.28
N LYS A 211 3.68 -1.79 13.12
CA LYS A 211 4.83 -2.69 12.97
C LYS A 211 4.76 -3.43 11.62
N ALA A 212 3.57 -3.85 11.19
CA ALA A 212 3.35 -4.44 9.87
C ALA A 212 3.84 -3.50 8.75
N SER A 213 3.42 -2.23 8.77
CA SER A 213 3.89 -1.21 7.82
C SER A 213 5.40 -1.00 7.89
N ALA A 214 5.96 -0.86 9.10
CA ALA A 214 7.39 -0.71 9.31
C ALA A 214 8.22 -1.90 8.76
N MET A 215 7.66 -3.12 8.82
CA MET A 215 8.27 -4.31 8.23
C MET A 215 8.16 -4.33 6.69
N GLN A 216 7.06 -3.83 6.13
CA GLN A 216 6.91 -3.69 4.68
C GLN A 216 7.87 -2.67 4.08
N ARG A 217 8.01 -1.51 4.74
CA ARG A 217 8.98 -0.47 4.39
C ARG A 217 10.42 -1.00 4.46
N ALA A 218 10.78 -1.66 5.56
CA ALA A 218 12.10 -2.28 5.71
C ALA A 218 12.36 -3.42 4.70
N GLY A 219 11.31 -4.04 4.15
CA GLY A 219 11.43 -5.10 3.15
C GLY A 219 11.72 -4.61 1.73
N ARG A 220 11.65 -3.30 1.46
CA ARG A 220 11.82 -2.74 0.11
C ARG A 220 13.24 -2.95 -0.45
N PRO A 221 14.33 -2.72 0.30
CA PRO A 221 15.69 -2.97 -0.18
C PRO A 221 15.97 -4.43 -0.53
N GLY A 222 15.39 -5.36 0.24
CA GLY A 222 15.65 -6.79 0.11
C GLY A 222 15.14 -7.44 -1.17
N ARG A 223 14.59 -6.68 -2.13
CA ARG A 223 14.08 -7.18 -3.41
C ARG A 223 15.17 -7.40 -4.45
N THR A 224 16.16 -6.52 -4.52
CA THR A 224 17.23 -6.53 -5.53
C THR A 224 18.55 -7.08 -4.99
N GLY A 225 18.84 -6.83 -3.71
CA GLY A 225 20.07 -7.28 -3.06
C GLY A 225 20.03 -7.05 -1.55
N PRO A 226 21.12 -7.38 -0.83
CA PRO A 226 21.26 -6.99 0.58
C PRO A 226 21.13 -5.48 0.72
N GLY A 227 20.46 -5.01 1.78
CA GLY A 227 20.18 -3.60 1.94
C GLY A 227 20.14 -3.15 3.39
N LYS A 228 19.88 -1.86 3.61
CA LYS A 228 19.82 -1.25 4.94
C LYS A 228 18.53 -0.44 5.09
N CYS A 229 17.94 -0.50 6.28
CA CYS A 229 16.78 0.28 6.67
C CYS A 229 17.13 1.12 7.90
N TYR A 230 17.06 2.43 7.78
CA TYR A 230 17.31 3.41 8.83
C TYR A 230 15.98 3.92 9.37
N ARG A 231 15.61 3.48 10.56
CA ARG A 231 14.42 3.92 11.27
C ARG A 231 14.76 5.11 12.15
N LEU A 232 14.07 6.23 11.98
CA LEU A 232 14.34 7.47 12.72
C LEU A 232 13.68 7.51 14.10
N TYR A 233 13.26 6.36 14.59
CA TYR A 233 12.67 6.12 15.90
C TYR A 233 13.42 4.99 16.62
N SER A 234 13.38 5.01 17.95
CA SER A 234 14.12 4.05 18.75
C SER A 234 13.53 2.65 18.65
N ALA A 235 14.34 1.65 18.98
CA ALA A 235 13.87 0.27 19.10
C ALA A 235 12.77 0.16 20.18
N HIS A 236 12.83 0.96 21.24
CA HIS A 236 11.79 1.01 22.27
C HIS A 236 10.45 1.46 21.67
N ASN A 237 10.43 2.56 20.91
CA ASN A 237 9.20 3.04 20.25
C ASN A 237 8.64 1.95 19.33
N TYR A 238 9.50 1.28 18.54
CA TYR A 238 9.08 0.19 17.65
C TYR A 238 8.38 -0.95 18.39
N TYR A 239 8.94 -1.45 19.49
CA TYR A 239 8.40 -2.63 20.19
C TYR A 239 7.21 -2.30 21.10
N HIS A 240 7.20 -1.12 21.73
CA HIS A 240 6.27 -0.80 22.81
C HIS A 240 5.23 0.26 22.47
N GLU A 241 5.45 1.11 21.47
CA GLU A 241 4.52 2.19 21.13
C GLU A 241 3.78 1.96 19.81
N LEU A 242 4.44 1.35 18.82
CA LEU A 242 3.77 1.03 17.55
C LEU A 242 2.80 -0.14 17.73
N GLU A 243 1.61 0.01 17.17
CA GLU A 243 0.62 -1.06 17.09
C GLU A 243 1.07 -2.16 16.11
N ASP A 244 0.66 -3.40 16.34
CA ASP A 244 1.11 -4.52 15.49
C ASP A 244 0.59 -4.39 14.05
N ASN A 245 -0.66 -3.95 13.89
CA ASN A 245 -1.35 -3.81 12.61
C ASN A 245 -2.07 -2.47 12.54
N THR A 246 -2.21 -1.93 11.33
CA THR A 246 -2.99 -0.71 11.09
C THR A 246 -4.46 -0.99 11.39
N VAL A 247 -5.08 -0.15 12.22
CA VAL A 247 -6.52 -0.26 12.51
C VAL A 247 -7.31 -0.04 11.22
N PRO A 248 -8.22 -0.97 10.85
CA PRO A 248 -9.05 -0.81 9.67
C PRO A 248 -9.86 0.49 9.74
N GLU A 249 -9.93 1.22 8.63
CA GLU A 249 -10.74 2.43 8.52
C GLU A 249 -12.23 2.07 8.64
N MET A 250 -12.81 2.03 9.85
CA MET A 250 -14.27 1.93 10.00
C MET A 250 -14.90 3.31 9.81
N GLN A 251 -14.98 3.76 8.56
CA GLN A 251 -15.62 5.04 8.20
C GLN A 251 -17.15 4.87 8.15
N PRO A 252 -17.94 5.73 8.81
CA PRO A 252 -19.41 5.71 8.73
C PRO A 252 -19.94 5.76 7.29
N GLU A 253 -19.31 6.53 6.40
CA GLU A 253 -19.65 6.61 4.97
C GLU A 253 -19.43 5.28 4.25
N ALA A 254 -18.41 4.54 4.65
CA ALA A 254 -18.08 3.27 4.06
C ALA A 254 -18.97 2.14 4.59
N ILE A 255 -19.40 2.23 5.85
CA ILE A 255 -20.49 1.40 6.39
C ILE A 255 -21.79 1.71 5.66
N LEU A 256 -22.10 2.97 5.40
CA LEU A 256 -23.28 3.36 4.62
C LEU A 256 -23.22 2.78 3.20
N LYS A 257 -22.07 2.90 2.51
CA LYS A 257 -21.86 2.29 1.18
C LYS A 257 -21.96 0.77 1.22
N ALA A 258 -21.43 0.12 2.26
CA ALA A 258 -21.55 -1.31 2.47
C ALA A 258 -23.02 -1.72 2.67
N LEU A 259 -23.77 -0.96 3.47
CA LEU A 259 -25.19 -1.16 3.70
C LEU A 259 -26.02 -0.91 2.44
N GLU A 260 -25.71 0.12 1.66
CA GLU A 260 -26.35 0.38 0.36
C GLU A 260 -26.11 -0.78 -0.61
N LEU A 261 -24.88 -1.30 -0.67
CA LEU A 261 -24.54 -2.46 -1.49
C LEU A 261 -25.29 -3.71 -1.01
N LEU A 262 -25.27 -4.00 0.30
CA LEU A 262 -26.00 -5.10 0.91
C LEU A 262 -27.51 -4.95 0.71
N TYR A 263 -28.06 -3.74 0.73
CA TYR A 263 -29.48 -3.48 0.47
C TYR A 263 -29.84 -3.69 -0.99
N ALA A 264 -28.99 -3.22 -1.92
CA ALA A 264 -29.14 -3.49 -3.35
C ALA A 264 -29.03 -4.99 -3.68
N LEU A 265 -28.19 -5.72 -2.94
CA LEU A 265 -28.02 -7.17 -3.09
C LEU A 265 -29.14 -7.97 -2.40
N SER A 266 -29.60 -7.56 -1.22
CA SER A 266 -30.74 -8.21 -0.53
C SER A 266 -32.09 -7.89 -1.17
N ALA A 267 -32.19 -6.81 -1.96
CA ALA A 267 -33.30 -6.61 -2.88
C ALA A 267 -33.40 -7.71 -3.97
N LEU A 268 -32.36 -8.55 -4.14
CA LEU A 268 -32.39 -9.74 -4.99
C LEU A 268 -32.92 -10.97 -4.26
N ASP A 269 -32.87 -11.00 -2.92
CA ASP A 269 -33.10 -12.22 -2.17
C ASP A 269 -34.27 -12.08 -1.20
N LYS A 270 -35.49 -12.31 -1.72
CA LYS A 270 -36.66 -12.91 -1.01
C LYS A 270 -37.76 -13.48 -1.91
N SER A 271 -37.62 -13.55 -3.24
CA SER A 271 -38.76 -14.02 -4.07
C SER A 271 -38.45 -14.80 -5.34
N GLY A 272 -37.19 -15.07 -5.71
CA GLY A 272 -36.90 -15.89 -6.90
C GLY A 272 -37.59 -15.40 -8.20
N THR A 273 -38.02 -14.14 -8.24
CA THR A 273 -38.71 -13.57 -9.38
C THR A 273 -37.90 -12.38 -9.87
N SER A 274 -37.51 -12.44 -11.16
CA SER A 274 -36.79 -11.39 -11.87
C SER A 274 -37.47 -10.03 -11.71
N VAL A 275 -36.99 -9.21 -10.77
CA VAL A 275 -37.33 -7.79 -10.75
C VAL A 275 -36.55 -7.15 -11.89
N ARG A 276 -37.28 -6.83 -12.96
CA ARG A 276 -36.80 -6.00 -14.07
C ARG A 276 -36.16 -4.76 -13.44
N MET A 277 -34.82 -4.67 -13.52
CA MET A 277 -34.05 -3.48 -13.13
C MET A 277 -34.63 -2.28 -13.86
N ARG A 278 -35.51 -1.53 -13.20
CA ARG A 278 -35.80 -0.16 -13.59
C ARG A 278 -34.91 0.73 -12.75
N SER A 279 -33.84 1.16 -13.41
CA SER A 279 -33.23 2.49 -13.24
C SER A 279 -32.92 2.89 -11.80
N TYR A 280 -31.93 2.24 -11.19
CA TYR A 280 -31.06 2.95 -10.26
C TYR A 280 -29.67 2.98 -10.88
N GLN A 281 -29.32 4.17 -11.38
CA GLN A 281 -28.03 4.49 -11.94
C GLN A 281 -27.06 4.51 -10.76
N LEU A 282 -26.33 3.40 -10.55
CA LEU A 282 -25.19 3.38 -9.64
C LEU A 282 -24.32 4.60 -9.97
N PRO A 283 -23.95 5.45 -8.99
CA PRO A 283 -23.19 6.66 -9.26
C PRO A 283 -21.90 6.30 -10.01
N LEU A 284 -21.59 7.04 -11.08
CA LEU A 284 -20.50 6.73 -12.02
C LEU A 284 -19.14 6.54 -11.33
N CYS A 285 -18.90 7.18 -10.17
CA CYS A 285 -17.71 6.98 -9.35
C CYS A 285 -17.50 5.52 -8.92
N PHE A 286 -18.58 4.75 -8.69
CA PHE A 286 -18.53 3.36 -8.25
C PHE A 286 -18.11 2.38 -9.37
N LEU A 287 -18.30 2.76 -10.64
CA LEU A 287 -17.85 1.97 -11.79
C LEU A 287 -16.35 2.14 -12.06
N LEU A 288 -15.78 3.29 -11.68
CA LEU A 288 -14.38 3.62 -11.91
C LEU A 288 -13.45 2.95 -10.88
N GLU A 289 -13.83 2.87 -9.60
CA GLU A 289 -13.03 2.20 -8.56
C GLU A 289 -12.95 0.68 -8.78
N ILE A 290 -14.01 0.03 -9.25
CA ILE A 290 -13.99 -1.41 -9.58
C ILE A 290 -13.12 -1.69 -10.82
N GLN A 291 -13.01 -0.74 -11.76
CA GLN A 291 -12.12 -0.87 -12.92
C GLN A 291 -10.64 -0.71 -12.57
N SER A 292 -10.32 -0.12 -11.41
CA SER A 292 -8.93 0.04 -10.94
C SER A 292 -8.36 -1.26 -10.36
N PHE A 293 -9.22 -2.20 -9.95
CA PHE A 293 -8.81 -3.54 -9.52
C PHE A 293 -8.51 -4.39 -10.75
N THR A 294 -7.36 -5.06 -10.76
CA THR A 294 -6.95 -5.95 -11.85
C THR A 294 -7.79 -7.23 -11.81
N VAL A 295 -9.04 -7.16 -12.24
CA VAL A 295 -9.88 -8.33 -12.53
C VAL A 295 -9.35 -8.98 -13.80
N ARG A 296 -8.43 -9.95 -13.66
CA ARG A 296 -7.97 -10.74 -14.81
C ARG A 296 -9.12 -11.61 -15.32
N ARG A 297 -9.81 -11.11 -16.34
CA ARG A 297 -10.87 -11.83 -17.07
C ARG A 297 -10.27 -13.06 -17.75
N THR A 298 -10.47 -14.22 -17.14
CA THR A 298 -10.25 -15.49 -17.84
C THR A 298 -11.61 -15.96 -18.33
N LYS A 299 -11.90 -15.73 -19.62
CA LYS A 299 -13.16 -16.16 -20.25
C LYS A 299 -13.27 -17.68 -20.15
N ARG A 300 -14.44 -18.16 -19.72
CA ARG A 300 -14.84 -19.56 -19.53
C ARG A 300 -14.63 -20.45 -20.78
N SER A 301 -14.31 -19.89 -21.94
CA SER A 301 -14.13 -20.60 -23.21
C SER A 301 -12.74 -21.22 -23.44
N MET A 302 -11.75 -21.01 -22.57
CA MET A 302 -10.37 -21.53 -22.80
C MET A 302 -9.98 -22.77 -21.97
N LEU A 303 -10.79 -23.22 -21.02
CA LEU A 303 -10.41 -24.30 -20.08
C LEU A 303 -11.04 -25.67 -20.41
N ARG A 304 -11.44 -25.91 -21.66
CA ARG A 304 -11.77 -27.26 -22.15
C ARG A 304 -10.70 -27.76 -23.11
N LYS A 305 -9.62 -28.32 -22.57
CA LYS A 305 -8.84 -29.43 -23.15
C LYS A 305 -8.18 -30.20 -22.03
#